data_AF-A0A4Y2DSZ8-F1
#
_entry.id   AF-A0A4Y2DSZ8-F1
#
_cell.length_a   1.000
_cell.length_b   1.000
_cell.length_c   1.000
_cell.angle_alpha   90.00
_cell.angle_beta   90.00
_cell.angle_gamma   90.00
#
_symmetry.space_group_name_H-M   'P 1'
#
loop_
_entity.id
_entity.type
_entity.pdbx_description
1 polymer ?
#
loop_
_entity_poly.entity_id
_entity_poly.type
_entity_poly.pdbx_seq_one_letter_code
_entity_poly.pdbx_strand_id
1 'polypeptide(L)'
;MDQGNNVVFLHCVIHQEALCKSALNMKPVLDAVVKLVNTIRSRGLTHRQFRDFLQSVHSEYSDVLYYTKVRWLSAGCVFERVWQLKDDIVSFFHEKQCSAECEML
;
A
#
# COMPACT_ATOMS: atom_id res chain seq x y z
N MET A 1 -7.39 -37.03 2.17
CA MET A 1 -8.12 -36.62 0.95
C MET A 1 -8.75 -35.27 1.28
N ASP A 2 -8.08 -34.14 1.00
CA ASP A 2 -8.59 -32.80 1.36
C ASP A 2 -8.14 -31.67 0.40
N GLN A 3 -7.48 -32.00 -0.73
CA GLN A 3 -7.06 -30.99 -1.70
C GLN A 3 -8.22 -30.34 -2.46
N GLY A 4 -9.33 -31.06 -2.70
CA GLY A 4 -10.45 -30.57 -3.52
C GLY A 4 -11.23 -29.41 -2.90
N ASN A 5 -11.47 -29.45 -1.58
CA ASN A 5 -12.18 -28.40 -0.86
C ASN A 5 -11.38 -27.09 -0.80
N ASN A 6 -10.05 -27.17 -0.66
CA ASN A 6 -9.18 -26.00 -0.64
C ASN A 6 -9.18 -25.26 -1.98
N VAL A 7 -9.15 -25.99 -3.09
CA VAL A 7 -9.16 -25.39 -4.44
C VAL A 7 -10.48 -24.68 -4.72
N VAL A 8 -11.60 -25.29 -4.35
CA VAL A 8 -12.93 -24.68 -4.52
C VAL A 8 -13.10 -23.45 -3.61
N PHE A 9 -12.63 -23.52 -2.36
CA PHE A 9 -12.65 -22.38 -1.44
C PHE A 9 -11.84 -21.19 -1.98
N LEU A 10 -10.59 -21.42 -2.39
CA LEU A 10 -9.74 -20.39 -2.97
C LEU A 10 -10.36 -19.80 -4.26
N HIS A 11 -10.96 -20.65 -5.11
CA HIS A 11 -11.66 -20.20 -6.31
C HIS A 11 -12.85 -19.29 -5.97
N CYS A 12 -13.67 -19.66 -4.98
CA CYS A 12 -14.79 -18.84 -4.52
C CYS A 12 -14.34 -17.48 -3.99
N VAL A 13 -13.26 -17.44 -3.20
CA VAL A 13 -12.71 -16.19 -2.66
C VAL A 13 -12.18 -15.29 -3.80
N ILE A 14 -11.42 -15.84 -4.75
CA ILE A 14 -10.89 -15.07 -5.90
C ILE A 14 -12.04 -14.54 -6.77
N HIS A 15 -13.06 -15.37 -7.01
CA HIS A 15 -14.23 -15.00 -7.80
C HIS A 15 -15.02 -13.87 -7.11
N GLN A 16 -15.27 -13.98 -5.81
CA GLN A 16 -15.95 -12.95 -5.03
C GLN A 16 -15.17 -11.64 -5.01
N GLU A 17 -13.84 -11.67 -4.85
CA GLU A 17 -13.01 -10.47 -4.97
C GLU A 17 -13.15 -9.81 -6.34
N ALA A 18 -13.11 -10.60 -7.42
CA ALA A 18 -13.26 -10.09 -8.78
C ALA A 18 -14.64 -9.44 -8.99
N LEU A 19 -15.70 -10.08 -8.50
CA LEU A 19 -17.07 -9.55 -8.52
C LEU A 19 -17.18 -8.25 -7.72
N CYS A 20 -16.70 -8.21 -6.47
CA CYS A 20 -16.73 -7.01 -5.65
C CYS A 20 -15.95 -5.85 -6.29
N LYS A 21 -14.77 -6.11 -6.88
CA LYS A 21 -14.02 -5.08 -7.61
C LYS A 21 -14.81 -4.47 -8.76
N SER A 22 -15.53 -5.31 -9.51
CA SER A 22 -16.35 -4.87 -10.64
C SER A 22 -17.60 -4.10 -10.19
N ALA A 23 -18.28 -4.56 -9.14
CA ALA A 23 -19.49 -3.96 -8.61
C ALA A 23 -19.22 -2.61 -7.93
N LEU A 24 -18.09 -2.48 -7.23
CA LEU A 24 -17.71 -1.28 -6.47
C LEU A 24 -16.84 -0.29 -7.28
N ASN A 25 -16.49 -0.61 -8.52
CA ASN A 25 -15.56 0.17 -9.35
C ASN A 25 -14.27 0.59 -8.59
N MET A 26 -13.65 -0.36 -7.88
CA MET A 26 -12.49 -0.12 -7.00
C MET A 26 -11.17 0.15 -7.75
N LYS A 27 -11.18 0.06 -9.07
CA LYS A 27 -9.97 0.18 -9.90
C LYS A 27 -9.22 1.51 -9.70
N PRO A 28 -9.86 2.69 -9.71
CA PRO A 28 -9.15 3.96 -9.53
C PRO A 28 -8.49 4.06 -8.14
N VAL A 29 -9.16 3.55 -7.11
CA VAL A 29 -8.65 3.54 -5.73
C VAL A 29 -7.41 2.65 -5.62
N LEU A 30 -7.49 1.43 -6.17
CA LEU A 30 -6.34 0.51 -6.19
C LEU A 30 -5.17 1.08 -6.98
N ASP A 31 -5.42 1.69 -8.14
CA ASP A 31 -4.37 2.32 -8.95
C ASP A 31 -3.68 3.46 -8.20
N ALA A 32 -4.43 4.28 -7.46
CA ALA A 32 -3.88 5.35 -6.61
C ALA A 32 -2.98 4.79 -5.50
N VAL A 33 -3.45 3.76 -4.78
CA VAL A 33 -2.69 3.10 -3.70
C VAL A 33 -1.41 2.45 -4.24
N VAL A 34 -1.49 1.76 -5.37
CA VAL A 34 -0.32 1.17 -6.03
C VAL A 34 0.68 2.25 -6.43
N LYS A 35 0.21 3.36 -6.99
CA LYS A 35 1.08 4.49 -7.35
C LYS A 35 1.77 5.11 -6.14
N LEU A 36 1.04 5.27 -5.03
CA LEU A 36 1.58 5.79 -3.76
C LEU A 36 2.68 4.88 -3.21
N VAL A 37 2.38 3.59 -3.05
CA VAL A 37 3.34 2.60 -2.56
C VAL A 37 4.58 2.54 -3.46
N ASN A 38 4.40 2.56 -4.78
CA ASN A 38 5.52 2.60 -5.71
C ASN A 38 6.33 3.89 -5.60
N THR A 39 5.72 5.03 -5.33
CA THR A 39 6.45 6.29 -5.14
C THR A 39 7.36 6.21 -3.93
N ILE A 40 6.88 5.64 -2.82
CA ILE A 40 7.66 5.43 -1.60
C ILE A 40 8.77 4.40 -1.83
N ARG A 41 8.45 3.26 -2.49
CA ARG A 41 9.34 2.09 -2.55
C ARG A 41 10.27 2.03 -3.76
N SER A 42 9.95 2.68 -4.88
CA SER A 42 10.76 2.61 -6.11
C SER A 42 12.10 3.34 -5.99
N ARG A 43 12.20 4.32 -5.07
CA ARG A 43 13.41 5.11 -4.84
C ARG A 43 14.02 4.76 -3.48
N GLY A 44 15.22 4.17 -3.49
CA GLY A 44 15.87 3.71 -2.25
C GLY A 44 16.18 4.81 -1.22
N LEU A 45 16.34 6.07 -1.65
CA LEU A 45 16.47 7.20 -0.73
C LEU A 45 15.13 7.55 -0.06
N THR A 46 14.07 7.74 -0.86
CA THR A 46 12.72 8.04 -0.36
C THR A 46 12.24 6.94 0.59
N HIS A 47 12.49 5.68 0.24
CA HIS A 47 12.11 4.55 1.08
C HIS A 47 12.81 4.57 2.44
N ARG A 48 14.13 4.81 2.47
CA ARG A 48 14.88 4.93 3.74
C ARG A 48 14.37 6.08 4.59
N GLN A 49 14.21 7.26 3.99
CA GLN A 49 13.71 8.44 4.69
C GLN A 49 12.30 8.24 5.25
N PHE A 50 11.43 7.54 4.52
CA PHE A 50 10.11 7.19 5.01
C PHE A 50 10.17 6.24 6.21
N ARG A 51 11.04 5.24 6.18
CA ARG A 51 11.23 4.33 7.32
C ARG A 51 11.79 5.05 8.55
N ASP A 52 12.76 5.94 8.35
CA ASP A 52 13.34 6.75 9.42
C ASP A 52 12.29 7.68 10.03
N PHE A 53 11.43 8.28 9.20
CA PHE A 53 10.29 9.08 9.63
C PHE A 53 9.29 8.26 10.45
N LEU A 54 8.88 7.08 9.97
CA LEU A 54 7.96 6.22 10.72
C LEU A 54 8.51 5.83 12.09
N GLN A 55 9.83 5.64 12.18
CA GLN A 55 10.50 5.38 13.45
C GLN A 55 10.50 6.61 14.37
N SER A 56 10.68 7.82 13.85
CA SER A 56 10.71 9.05 14.67
C SER A 56 9.34 9.40 15.25
N VAL A 57 8.26 9.11 14.52
CA VAL A 57 6.88 9.33 15.00
C VAL A 57 6.31 8.15 15.79
N HIS A 58 7.12 7.11 16.05
CA HIS A 58 6.71 5.89 16.73
C HIS A 58 5.46 5.24 16.10
N SER A 59 5.40 5.23 14.76
CA SER A 59 4.30 4.61 14.04
C SER A 59 4.17 3.12 14.36
N GLU A 60 2.95 2.60 14.29
CA GLU A 60 2.64 1.18 14.51
C GLU A 60 3.40 0.27 13.54
N TYR A 61 3.63 0.75 12.30
CA TYR A 61 4.35 0.01 11.28
C TYR A 61 5.64 0.74 10.90
N SER A 62 6.67 -0.04 10.63
CA SER A 62 7.98 0.49 10.20
C SER A 62 8.13 0.62 8.69
N ASP A 63 7.12 0.19 7.91
CA ASP A 63 7.15 0.24 6.44
C ASP A 63 5.76 -0.01 5.81
N VAL A 64 5.62 0.42 4.55
CA VAL A 64 4.52 0.02 3.66
C VAL A 64 4.80 -1.34 3.02
N LEU A 65 3.74 -2.10 2.78
CA LEU A 65 3.83 -3.36 2.05
C LEU A 65 4.08 -3.11 0.56
N TYR A 66 5.01 -3.85 -0.03
CA TYR A 66 5.28 -3.75 -1.46
C TYR A 66 4.21 -4.46 -2.29
N TYR A 67 3.63 -3.74 -3.24
CA TYR A 67 2.65 -4.31 -4.16
C TYR A 67 3.33 -4.92 -5.39
N THR A 68 2.95 -6.15 -5.74
CA THR A 68 3.27 -6.76 -7.04
C THR A 68 2.01 -7.37 -7.65
N LYS A 69 1.82 -7.21 -8.96
CA LYS A 69 0.64 -7.73 -9.68
C LYS A 69 0.47 -9.25 -9.55
N VAL A 70 1.60 -9.97 -9.44
CA VAL A 70 1.64 -11.45 -9.28
C VAL A 70 1.07 -11.88 -7.92
N ARG A 71 1.11 -10.99 -6.93
CA ARG A 71 0.70 -11.23 -5.56
C ARG A 71 -0.64 -10.55 -5.26
N TRP A 72 -1.54 -10.48 -6.25
CA TRP A 72 -2.85 -9.80 -6.14
C TRP A 72 -3.54 -10.03 -4.81
N LEU A 73 -3.54 -11.26 -4.28
CA LEU A 73 -4.15 -11.60 -2.98
C LEU A 73 -3.66 -10.70 -1.82
N SER A 74 -2.53 -10.02 -1.96
CA SER A 74 -2.02 -9.05 -1.00
C SER A 74 -2.53 -7.62 -1.22
N ALA A 75 -3.37 -7.35 -2.22
CA ALA A 75 -3.90 -6.01 -2.49
C ALA A 75 -4.72 -5.47 -1.32
N GLY A 76 -5.53 -6.33 -0.70
CA GLY A 76 -6.26 -6.01 0.53
C GLY A 76 -5.31 -5.64 1.67
N CYS A 77 -4.28 -6.44 1.92
CA CYS A 77 -3.28 -6.16 2.97
C CYS A 77 -2.49 -4.87 2.70
N VAL A 78 -2.13 -4.61 1.43
CA VAL A 78 -1.46 -3.35 1.05
C VAL A 78 -2.39 -2.17 1.30
N PHE A 79 -3.67 -2.28 0.93
CA PHE A 79 -4.66 -1.25 1.17
C PHE A 79 -4.84 -0.98 2.67
N GLU A 80 -5.01 -2.03 3.46
CA GLU A 80 -5.10 -1.96 4.92
C GLU A 80 -3.86 -1.29 5.53
N ARG A 81 -2.65 -1.68 5.12
CA ARG A 81 -1.41 -1.05 5.61
C ARG A 81 -1.37 0.44 5.28
N VAL A 82 -1.73 0.82 4.06
CA VAL A 82 -1.76 2.23 3.65
C VAL A 82 -2.84 3.00 4.42
N TRP A 83 -3.97 2.37 4.72
CA TRP A 83 -5.03 2.97 5.53
C TRP A 83 -4.57 3.25 6.97
N GLN A 84 -3.88 2.29 7.60
CA GLN A 84 -3.33 2.48 8.95
C GLN A 84 -2.25 3.57 8.98
N LEU A 85 -1.43 3.65 7.94
CA LEU A 85 -0.35 4.64 7.82
C LEU A 85 -0.78 5.98 7.17
N LYS A 86 -2.07 6.19 6.89
CA LYS A 86 -2.52 7.32 6.04
C LYS A 86 -2.05 8.68 6.56
N ASP A 87 -2.11 8.89 7.87
CA ASP A 87 -1.78 10.18 8.50
C ASP A 87 -0.27 10.41 8.53
N ASP A 88 0.50 9.34 8.76
CA ASP A 88 1.97 9.35 8.68
C ASP A 88 2.45 9.62 7.25
N ILE A 89 1.81 8.99 6.26
CA ILE A 89 2.12 9.19 4.84
C ILE A 89 1.87 10.65 4.44
N VAL A 90 0.73 11.22 4.83
CA VAL A 90 0.41 12.62 4.54
C VAL A 90 1.44 13.55 5.17
N SER A 91 1.79 13.30 6.44
CA SER A 91 2.79 14.09 7.18
C SER A 91 4.17 14.03 6.52
N PHE A 92 4.62 12.83 6.14
CA PHE A 92 5.90 12.64 5.45
C PHE A 92 5.99 13.44 4.14
N PHE A 93 4.94 13.41 3.31
CA PHE A 93 4.94 14.15 2.05
C PHE A 93 4.84 15.67 2.25
N HIS A 94 4.15 16.12 3.31
CA HIS A 94 4.10 17.52 3.68
C HIS A 94 5.48 18.04 4.11
N GLU A 95 6.20 17.29 4.96
CA GLU A 95 7.58 17.61 5.36
C GLU A 95 8.54 17.63 4.16
N LYS A 96 8.38 16.70 3.23
CA LYS A 96 9.18 16.66 2.00
C LYS A 96 8.96 17.88 1.11
N GLN A 97 7.73 18.36 1.02
CA GLN A 97 7.41 19.54 0.22
C GLN A 97 7.96 20.82 0.89
N CYS A 98 7.81 20.94 2.20
CA CYS A 98 8.37 22.06 2.96
C CYS A 98 9.91 22.10 2.89
N SER A 99 10.57 20.94 2.97
CA SER A 99 12.03 20.82 2.80
C SER A 99 12.49 21.24 1.40
N ALA A 100 11.73 20.90 0.35
CA ALA A 100 12.06 21.29 -1.02
C ALA A 100 11.90 22.80 -1.26
N GLU A 101 10.90 23.43 -0.62
CA GLU A 101 10.71 24.89 -0.68
C GLU A 101 11.79 25.64 0.12
N CYS A 102 12.23 25.10 1.26
CA CYS A 102 13.30 25.68 2.06
C CYS A 102 14.70 25.60 1.42
N GLU A 103 14.97 24.63 0.54
CA GLU A 103 16.24 24.53 -0.20
C GLU A 103 16.33 25.51 -1.38
N MET A 104 15.22 26.17 -1.74
CA MET A 104 15.14 27.15 -2.84
C MET A 104 15.14 28.62 -2.37
N LEU A 105 15.25 28.86 -1.07
CA LEU A 105 15.41 30.18 -0.45
C LEU A 105 16.84 30.36 0.07
#